data_AF-A0A521TQ70-F1
#
_entry.id   AF-A0A521TQ70-F1
#
_cell.length_a   1.000
_cell.length_b   1.000
_cell.length_c   1.000
_cell.angle_alpha   90.00
_cell.angle_beta   90.00
_cell.angle_gamma   90.00
#
_symmetry.space_group_name_H-M   'P 1'
#
loop_
_entity.id
_entity.type
_entity.pdbx_description
1 polymer ?
#
loop_
_entity_poly.entity_id
_entity_poly.type
_entity_poly.pdbx_seq_one_letter_code
_entity_poly.pdbx_strand_id
1 'polypeptide(L)'
;MPKAPHADAVRAFTDIPNVGKAMARDFEQLGFTSPQQLAGQDAFALYRRLCALSATRQDPCVLDTYLAVVDFMNGGAPKPWWAFTEDRKRRYPTL
;
A
#
# COMPACT_ATOMS: atom_id res chain seq x y z
N MET A 1 9.83 16.14 1.71
CA MET A 1 10.89 15.19 1.32
C MET A 1 10.48 14.50 0.04
N PRO A 2 11.39 14.33 -0.94
CA PRO A 2 11.09 13.57 -2.14
C PRO A 2 10.80 12.10 -1.80
N LYS A 3 10.00 11.44 -2.63
CA LYS A 3 9.76 9.99 -2.53
C LYS A 3 10.96 9.22 -3.07
N ALA A 4 11.13 7.98 -2.60
CA ALA A 4 12.17 7.08 -3.08
C ALA A 4 11.93 6.75 -4.57
N PRO A 5 12.99 6.77 -5.41
CA PRO A 5 12.87 6.43 -6.83
C PRO A 5 12.74 4.92 -7.09
N HIS A 6 13.22 4.08 -6.17
CA HIS A 6 13.18 2.62 -6.25
C HIS A 6 13.11 2.02 -4.83
N ALA A 7 12.69 0.75 -4.71
CA ALA A 7 12.51 0.06 -3.43
C ALA A 7 13.76 0.09 -2.54
N ASP A 8 14.96 -0.11 -3.12
CA ASP A 8 16.21 -0.17 -2.35
C ASP A 8 16.60 1.17 -1.68
N ALA A 9 16.02 2.29 -2.12
CA ALA A 9 16.23 3.61 -1.53
C ALA A 9 15.29 3.91 -0.35
N VAL A 10 14.29 3.06 -0.09
CA VAL A 10 13.29 3.27 0.96
C VAL A 10 13.89 3.02 2.34
N ARG A 11 13.79 4.00 3.26
CA ARG A 11 14.25 3.87 4.65
C ARG A 11 13.09 3.94 5.65
N ALA A 12 12.05 4.71 5.33
CA ALA A 12 10.82 4.82 6.10
C ALA A 12 9.60 4.57 5.21
N PHE A 13 8.46 4.18 5.80
CA PHE A 13 7.20 4.02 5.05
C PHE A 13 6.84 5.28 4.25
N THR A 14 7.08 6.46 4.81
CA THR A 14 6.80 7.75 4.17
C THR A 14 7.69 8.05 2.97
N ASP A 15 8.74 7.27 2.71
CA ASP A 15 9.55 7.41 1.49
C ASP A 15 8.85 6.76 0.29
N ILE A 16 7.93 5.81 0.53
CA ILE A 16 7.20 5.09 -0.51
C ILE A 16 6.24 6.06 -1.22
N PRO A 17 6.15 6.01 -2.57
CA PRO A 17 5.12 6.72 -3.33
C PRO A 17 3.71 6.45 -2.78
N ASN A 18 2.83 7.44 -2.81
CA ASN A 18 1.45 7.37 -2.29
C ASN A 18 1.31 7.27 -0.76
N VAL A 19 2.40 7.07 0.01
CA VAL A 19 2.33 6.88 1.47
C VAL A 19 2.53 8.19 2.23
N GLY A 20 1.47 8.70 2.85
CA GLY A 20 1.53 9.78 3.84
C GLY A 20 1.68 9.25 5.28
N LYS A 21 1.68 10.15 6.27
CA LYS A 21 1.76 9.78 7.69
C LYS A 21 0.63 8.83 8.14
N ALA A 22 -0.58 9.04 7.64
CA ALA A 22 -1.73 8.19 7.96
C ALA A 22 -1.50 6.75 7.47
N MET A 23 -1.16 6.60 6.18
CA MET A 23 -0.88 5.29 5.58
C MET A 23 0.32 4.59 6.22
N ALA A 24 1.36 5.34 6.61
CA ALA A 24 2.48 4.79 7.38
C ALA A 24 2.02 4.21 8.72
N ARG A 25 1.15 4.93 9.44
CA ARG A 25 0.55 4.47 10.70
C ARG A 25 -0.31 3.21 10.49
N ASP A 26 -0.99 3.09 9.36
CA ASP A 26 -1.77 1.89 9.06
C ASP A 26 -0.86 0.66 8.92
N PHE A 27 0.30 0.80 8.27
CA PHE A 27 1.29 -0.29 8.20
C PHE A 27 1.86 -0.65 9.57
N GLU A 28 2.13 0.35 10.42
CA GLU A 28 2.55 0.11 11.81
C GLU A 28 1.47 -0.64 12.60
N GLN A 29 0.19 -0.25 12.47
CA GLN A 29 -0.94 -0.94 13.10
C GLN A 29 -1.13 -2.37 12.58
N LEU A 30 -0.82 -2.61 11.30
CA LEU A 30 -0.78 -3.95 10.69
C LEU A 30 0.41 -4.80 11.19
N GLY A 31 1.29 -4.23 12.01
CA GLY A 31 2.42 -4.91 12.65
C GLY A 31 3.73 -4.83 11.86
N PHE A 32 3.81 -4.00 10.83
CA PHE A 32 5.06 -3.82 10.08
C PHE A 32 5.98 -2.83 10.81
N THR A 33 7.22 -3.24 11.02
CA THR A 33 8.26 -2.42 11.66
C THR A 33 9.26 -1.85 10.66
N SER A 34 9.21 -2.31 9.41
CA SER A 34 10.07 -1.84 8.33
C SER A 34 9.34 -1.91 6.98
N PRO A 35 9.56 -0.93 6.07
CA PRO A 35 8.94 -0.92 4.75
C PRO A 35 9.35 -2.11 3.87
N GLN A 36 10.55 -2.67 4.06
CA GLN A 36 11.02 -3.84 3.31
C GLN A 36 10.12 -5.07 3.51
N GLN A 37 9.42 -5.16 4.63
CA GLN A 37 8.48 -6.25 4.92
C GLN A 37 7.22 -6.22 4.04
N LEU A 38 6.97 -5.11 3.34
CA LEU A 38 5.84 -4.96 2.42
C LEU A 38 6.11 -5.65 1.07
N ALA A 39 7.37 -5.95 0.75
CA ALA A 39 7.70 -6.76 -0.42
C ALA A 39 7.09 -8.17 -0.29
N GLY A 40 6.49 -8.66 -1.37
CA GLY A 40 5.83 -9.97 -1.42
C GLY A 40 4.50 -10.07 -0.66
N GLN A 41 4.01 -9.01 -0.01
CA GLN A 41 2.72 -9.03 0.66
C GLN A 41 1.56 -9.09 -0.34
N ASP A 42 0.44 -9.70 0.07
CA ASP A 42 -0.82 -9.61 -0.67
C ASP A 42 -1.57 -8.34 -0.25
N ALA A 43 -1.61 -7.36 -1.16
CA ALA A 43 -2.28 -6.07 -0.95
C ALA A 43 -3.76 -6.22 -0.53
N PHE A 44 -4.49 -7.20 -1.08
CA PHE A 44 -5.89 -7.41 -0.71
C PHE A 44 -6.01 -8.01 0.70
N ALA A 45 -5.12 -8.94 1.06
CA ALA A 45 -5.06 -9.46 2.42
C ALA A 45 -4.76 -8.34 3.44
N LEU A 46 -3.84 -7.42 3.12
CA LEU A 46 -3.56 -6.24 3.97
C LEU A 46 -4.78 -5.34 4.11
N TYR A 47 -5.48 -5.04 3.01
CA TYR A 47 -6.69 -4.22 3.03
C TYR A 47 -7.78 -4.83 3.95
N ARG A 48 -8.03 -6.14 3.83
CA ARG A 48 -9.00 -6.82 4.71
C ARG A 48 -8.58 -6.78 6.18
N ARG A 49 -7.28 -6.98 6.46
CA ARG A 49 -6.74 -6.89 7.83
C ARG A 49 -6.93 -5.48 8.40
N LEU A 50 -6.68 -4.43 7.62
CA LEU A 50 -6.93 -3.06 8.05
C LEU A 50 -8.42 -2.85 8.36
N CYS A 51 -9.32 -3.28 7.47
CA CYS A 51 -10.76 -3.15 7.70
C CYS A 51 -11.21 -3.84 8.99
N ALA A 52 -10.66 -5.03 9.27
CA ALA A 52 -10.94 -5.78 10.50
C ALA A 52 -10.40 -5.05 11.74
N LEU A 53 -9.16 -4.55 11.69
CA LEU A 53 -8.54 -3.80 12.79
C LEU A 53 -9.28 -2.49 13.09
N SER A 54 -9.73 -1.78 12.07
CA SER A 54 -10.46 -0.52 12.23
C SER A 54 -11.97 -0.70 12.46
N ALA A 55 -12.46 -1.94 12.49
CA ALA A 55 -13.90 -2.27 12.53
C ALA A 55 -14.75 -1.49 11.51
N THR A 56 -14.14 -1.12 10.37
CA THR A 56 -14.71 -0.20 9.39
C THR A 56 -14.27 -0.64 8.01
N ARG A 57 -15.20 -0.65 7.06
CA ARG A 57 -14.87 -0.86 5.66
C ARG A 57 -14.14 0.37 5.12
N GLN A 58 -12.86 0.21 4.82
CA GLN A 58 -12.05 1.28 4.26
C GLN A 58 -12.46 1.59 2.81
N ASP A 59 -12.24 2.83 2.38
CA ASP A 59 -12.52 3.20 0.99
C ASP A 59 -11.73 2.32 0.01
N PRO A 60 -12.29 1.94 -1.14
CA PRO A 60 -11.60 1.04 -2.08
C PRO A 60 -10.28 1.60 -2.63
N CYS A 61 -10.10 2.93 -2.63
CA CYS A 61 -8.84 3.55 -3.03
C CYS A 61 -7.67 3.25 -2.06
N VAL A 62 -7.96 2.79 -0.85
CA VAL A 62 -6.94 2.27 0.07
C VAL A 62 -6.32 0.98 -0.49
N LEU A 63 -7.14 0.10 -1.08
CA LEU A 63 -6.62 -1.08 -1.77
C LEU A 63 -5.78 -0.70 -2.99
N ASP A 64 -6.21 0.29 -3.77
CA ASP A 64 -5.41 0.82 -4.89
C ASP A 64 -4.04 1.33 -4.41
N THR A 65 -4.00 1.96 -3.23
CA THR A 65 -2.75 2.39 -2.60
C THR A 65 -1.88 1.21 -2.16
N TYR A 66 -2.45 0.18 -1.54
CA TYR A 66 -1.71 -1.03 -1.18
C TYR A 66 -1.16 -1.78 -2.38
N LEU A 67 -1.92 -1.88 -3.47
CA LEU A 67 -1.46 -2.46 -4.74
C LEU A 67 -0.24 -1.69 -5.26
N ALA A 68 -0.30 -0.36 -5.26
CA ALA A 68 0.82 0.48 -5.69
C ALA A 68 2.05 0.35 -4.79
N VAL A 69 1.85 0.27 -3.47
CA VAL A 69 2.93 0.12 -2.49
C VAL A 69 3.62 -1.23 -2.66
N VAL A 70 2.86 -2.32 -2.78
CA VAL A 70 3.41 -3.67 -2.98
C VAL A 70 4.11 -3.78 -4.33
N ASP A 71 3.53 -3.27 -5.42
CA ASP A 71 4.17 -3.24 -6.75
C ASP A 71 5.53 -2.52 -6.69
N PHE A 72 5.57 -1.33 -6.07
CA PHE A 72 6.80 -0.56 -5.90
C PHE A 72 7.83 -1.30 -5.05
N MET A 73 7.44 -1.86 -3.89
CA MET A 73 8.35 -2.60 -3.01
C MET A 73 8.85 -3.90 -3.63
N ASN A 74 8.15 -4.45 -4.62
CA ASN A 74 8.59 -5.59 -5.44
C ASN A 74 9.54 -5.18 -6.59
N GLY A 75 9.96 -3.92 -6.67
CA GLY A 75 10.87 -3.41 -7.71
C GLY A 75 10.17 -2.75 -8.90
N GLY A 76 8.85 -2.54 -8.83
CA GLY A 76 8.11 -1.76 -9.82
C GLY A 76 8.51 -0.28 -9.82
N ALA A 77 8.31 0.39 -10.96
CA ALA A 77 8.47 1.84 -11.05
C ALA A 77 7.44 2.57 -10.17
N PRO A 78 7.76 3.77 -9.64
CA PRO A 78 6.80 4.56 -8.88
C PRO A 78 5.61 4.94 -9.75
N LYS A 79 4.41 4.55 -9.34
CA LYS A 79 3.15 4.84 -10.02
C LYS A 79 2.19 5.52 -9.05
N PRO A 80 1.32 6.42 -9.53
CA PRO A 80 0.22 6.90 -8.71
C PRO A 80 -0.74 5.76 -8.39
N TRP A 81 -1.33 5.76 -7.20
CA TRP A 81 -2.24 4.70 -6.75
C TRP A 81 -3.41 4.47 -7.73
N TRP A 82 -3.93 5.53 -8.37
CA TRP A 82 -5.08 5.40 -9.26
C TRP A 82 -4.78 4.61 -10.55
N ALA A 83 -3.51 4.38 -10.88
CA ALA A 83 -3.12 3.49 -11.98
C ALA A 83 -3.57 2.03 -11.75
N PHE A 84 -3.87 1.65 -10.51
CA PHE A 84 -4.33 0.32 -10.12
C PHE A 84 -5.85 0.20 -10.03
N THR A 85 -6.59 1.30 -10.16
CA THR A 85 -8.06 1.35 -10.03
C THR A 85 -8.77 0.37 -10.96
N GLU A 86 -8.39 0.34 -12.24
CA GLU A 86 -9.06 -0.49 -13.24
C GLU A 86 -8.75 -1.98 -13.03
N ASP A 87 -7.54 -2.31 -12.56
CA ASP A 87 -7.19 -3.67 -12.16
C ASP A 87 -7.97 -4.10 -10.91
N ARG A 88 -8.06 -3.23 -9.89
CA ARG A 88 -8.86 -3.48 -8.69
C ARG A 88 -10.31 -3.73 -9.04
N LYS A 89 -10.97 -2.84 -9.81
CA LYS A 89 -12.38 -3.01 -10.20
C LYS A 89 -12.62 -4.32 -10.95
N ARG A 90 -11.68 -4.73 -11.80
CA ARG A 90 -11.78 -6.00 -12.54
C ARG A 90 -11.68 -7.23 -11.62
N ARG A 91 -10.78 -7.20 -10.62
CA ARG A 91 -10.56 -8.32 -9.68
C ARG A 91 -11.56 -8.35 -8.54
N TYR A 92 -12.02 -7.18 -8.09
CA TYR A 92 -12.86 -6.98 -6.91
C TYR A 92 -14.04 -6.04 -7.25
N PRO A 93 -14.96 -6.44 -8.13
CA PRO A 93 -16.03 -5.57 -8.63
C PRO A 93 -17.05 -5.16 -7.56
N THR A 94 -17.15 -5.92 -6.47
CA THR A 94 -18.05 -5.64 -5.35
C THR A 94 -17.37 -4.89 -4.19
N LEU A 95 -16.12 -4.46 -4.40
CA LEU A 95 -15.37 -3.62 -3.46
C LEU A 95 -15.55 -2.13 -3.77
#